data_AF-A0A957AIQ1-F1
#
_entry.id   AF-A0A957AIQ1-F1
#
_cell.length_a   1.000
_cell.length_b   1.000
_cell.length_c   1.000
_cell.angle_alpha   90.00
_cell.angle_beta   90.00
_cell.angle_gamma   90.00
#
_symmetry.space_group_name_H-M   'P 1'
#
loop_
_entity.id
_entity.type
_entity.pdbx_description
1 polymer ?
#
loop_
_entity_poly.entity_id
_entity_poly.type
_entity_poly.pdbx_seq_one_letter_code
_entity_poly.pdbx_strand_id
1 'polypeptide(L)'
;MNLERVARRAPGLTMTGLALAGAAVTLLPGAVSAQTDPVFGVLDIEPSTMDCSAIETDPATLGAASMYVVDPEQSEARYIAQEELSGIGANTAIGSTQTIQGAFLFDADGNPIPCSTVYVDVRTFESDSSRRDNFLRGNTLQSDQYPLAEFVVTEVQDFTMPADGEETTFTLVGNFTLHGVTRTMAWEVTALRDGDSLTGSAKSEFDMADFEIQKPIVGSVLTIEDVIQLEIDLVAVNAAS
;
A
#
# COMPACT_ATOMS: atom_id res chain seq x y z
N MET A 1 -71.32 -6.51 -42.67
CA MET A 1 -71.83 -5.84 -43.87
C MET A 1 -72.53 -4.55 -43.43
N ASN A 2 -71.84 -3.43 -43.64
CA ASN A 2 -72.27 -2.02 -43.69
C ASN A 2 -73.33 -1.51 -42.69
N LEU A 3 -72.98 -0.50 -41.89
CA LEU A 3 -73.25 0.90 -42.25
C LEU A 3 -72.71 1.85 -41.16
N GLU A 4 -71.76 2.69 -41.57
CA GLU A 4 -71.37 3.92 -40.88
C GLU A 4 -72.55 4.91 -40.83
N ARG A 5 -72.62 5.73 -39.75
CA ARG A 5 -72.86 7.20 -39.82
C ARG A 5 -72.92 7.85 -38.43
N VAL A 6 -71.86 8.62 -38.15
CA VAL A 6 -71.85 10.08 -37.89
C VAL A 6 -73.02 10.75 -37.12
N ALA A 7 -72.57 11.52 -36.11
CA ALA A 7 -73.11 12.77 -35.55
C ALA A 7 -74.16 12.72 -34.43
N ARG A 8 -73.82 13.36 -33.30
CA ARG A 8 -74.45 14.61 -32.81
C ARG A 8 -73.69 15.17 -31.59
N ARG A 9 -73.56 16.50 -31.54
CA ARG A 9 -73.01 17.27 -30.41
C ARG A 9 -74.13 17.79 -29.50
N ALA A 10 -73.81 17.79 -28.20
CA ALA A 10 -74.28 18.66 -27.08
C ALA A 10 -75.68 18.41 -26.46
N PRO A 11 -75.97 18.90 -25.24
CA PRO A 11 -75.16 19.14 -24.02
C PRO A 11 -75.83 18.58 -22.72
N GLY A 12 -75.16 18.62 -21.56
CA GLY A 12 -75.85 18.43 -20.28
C GLY A 12 -74.98 18.10 -19.07
N LEU A 13 -74.83 19.09 -18.17
CA LEU A 13 -74.61 19.05 -16.72
C LEU A 13 -74.36 17.68 -16.03
N THR A 14 -73.33 17.59 -15.16
CA THR A 14 -73.46 17.84 -13.70
C THR A 14 -72.12 17.63 -12.98
N MET A 15 -71.89 18.48 -11.96
CA MET A 15 -70.82 18.42 -10.94
C MET A 15 -70.53 17.03 -10.39
N THR A 16 -69.25 16.72 -10.22
CA THR A 16 -68.77 16.06 -8.99
C THR A 16 -67.30 16.41 -8.79
N GLY A 17 -66.99 16.94 -7.61
CA GLY A 17 -65.64 17.38 -7.26
C GLY A 17 -64.66 16.22 -7.21
N LEU A 18 -63.40 16.51 -7.55
CA LEU A 18 -62.28 15.65 -7.22
C LEU A 18 -61.15 16.54 -6.71
N ALA A 19 -60.76 16.26 -5.47
CA ALA A 19 -59.77 17.00 -4.72
C ALA A 19 -58.39 16.96 -5.39
N LEU A 20 -57.69 18.09 -5.35
CA LEU A 20 -56.25 18.15 -5.60
C LEU A 20 -55.53 17.34 -4.52
N ALA A 21 -54.86 16.25 -4.90
CA ALA A 21 -53.78 15.67 -4.12
C ALA A 21 -52.47 15.96 -4.85
N GLY A 22 -51.84 17.09 -4.53
CA GLY A 22 -50.46 17.35 -4.91
C GLY A 22 -49.55 16.45 -4.09
N ALA A 23 -49.02 15.39 -4.69
CA ALA A 23 -47.97 14.58 -4.09
C ALA A 23 -46.66 15.37 -4.14
N ALA A 24 -46.27 15.98 -3.02
CA ALA A 24 -44.92 16.50 -2.86
C ALA A 24 -43.96 15.31 -2.74
N VAL A 25 -43.22 15.03 -3.80
CA VAL A 25 -42.11 14.07 -3.78
C VAL A 25 -40.93 14.77 -3.12
N THR A 26 -40.73 14.55 -1.82
CA THR A 26 -39.51 14.97 -1.13
C THR A 26 -38.38 14.04 -1.55
N LEU A 27 -37.56 14.48 -2.50
CA LEU A 27 -36.26 13.87 -2.77
C LEU A 27 -35.37 14.08 -1.54
N LEU A 28 -35.18 13.02 -0.75
CA LEU A 28 -34.09 13.00 0.23
C LEU A 28 -32.77 13.07 -0.55
N PRO A 29 -31.83 13.97 -0.21
CA PRO A 29 -30.49 13.92 -0.79
C PRO A 29 -29.87 12.59 -0.39
N GLY A 30 -29.57 11.75 -1.38
CA GLY A 30 -28.83 10.51 -1.15
C GLY A 30 -27.49 10.84 -0.52
N ALA A 31 -27.18 10.18 0.59
CA ALA A 31 -25.83 10.20 1.13
C ALA A 31 -24.90 9.62 0.06
N VAL A 32 -24.09 10.50 -0.55
CA VAL A 32 -22.95 10.07 -1.36
C VAL A 32 -21.97 9.51 -0.35
N SER A 33 -21.85 8.17 -0.29
CA SER A 33 -20.72 7.54 0.38
C SER A 33 -19.47 8.04 -0.34
N ALA A 34 -18.67 8.88 0.33
CA ALA A 34 -17.33 9.18 -0.14
C ALA A 34 -16.53 7.87 -0.05
N GLN A 35 -16.37 7.19 -1.17
CA GLN A 35 -15.35 6.16 -1.30
C GLN A 35 -14.03 6.93 -1.33
N THR A 36 -13.33 6.94 -0.20
CA THR A 36 -11.94 7.38 -0.16
C THR A 36 -11.13 6.36 -0.93
N ASP A 37 -10.51 6.79 -2.03
CA ASP A 37 -9.50 5.99 -2.71
C ASP A 37 -8.46 5.53 -1.68
N PRO A 38 -7.96 4.29 -1.76
CA PRO A 38 -6.95 3.81 -0.84
C PRO A 38 -5.72 4.74 -0.92
N VAL A 39 -5.36 5.31 0.23
CA VAL A 39 -4.20 6.18 0.35
C VAL A 39 -3.00 5.28 0.58
N PHE A 40 -2.10 5.22 -0.40
CA PHE A 40 -0.79 4.58 -0.26
C PHE A 40 0.27 5.63 0.03
N GLY A 41 1.32 5.22 0.74
CA GLY A 41 2.40 6.11 1.14
C GLY A 41 2.28 6.62 2.58
N VAL A 42 2.94 7.74 2.86
CA VAL A 42 2.99 8.33 4.21
C VAL A 42 1.60 8.86 4.61
N LEU A 43 1.13 8.44 5.77
CA LEU A 43 -0.13 8.86 6.36
C LEU A 43 0.11 10.00 7.36
N ASP A 44 -0.76 11.00 7.37
CA ASP A 44 -0.75 12.12 8.33
C ASP A 44 -1.37 11.70 9.68
N ILE A 45 -0.80 10.63 10.26
CA ILE A 45 -1.13 10.11 11.58
C ILE A 45 0.17 9.76 12.32
N GLU A 46 0.12 9.87 13.64
CA GLU A 46 1.29 9.58 14.48
C GLU A 46 1.61 8.08 14.48
N PRO A 47 2.91 7.70 14.47
CA PRO A 47 3.34 6.31 14.61
C PRO A 47 2.76 5.63 15.85
N SER A 48 2.37 4.37 15.69
CA SER A 48 1.88 3.54 16.79
C SER A 48 2.98 3.31 17.83
N THR A 49 2.64 3.33 19.11
CA THR A 49 3.57 3.00 20.20
C THR A 49 3.45 1.55 20.65
N MET A 50 3.01 0.65 19.77
CA MET A 50 2.85 -0.78 20.08
C MET A 50 4.21 -1.37 20.46
N ASP A 51 4.27 -2.08 21.59
CA ASP A 51 5.48 -2.78 22.02
C ASP A 51 5.57 -4.12 21.31
N CYS A 52 6.42 -4.17 20.28
CA CYS A 52 6.66 -5.32 19.44
C CYS A 52 7.90 -6.12 19.84
N SER A 53 8.57 -5.78 20.96
CA SER A 53 9.81 -6.45 21.39
C SER A 53 9.62 -7.94 21.71
N ALA A 54 8.39 -8.41 21.88
CA ALA A 54 8.07 -9.82 22.13
C ALA A 54 8.39 -10.75 20.93
N ILE A 55 8.32 -10.24 19.69
CA ILE A 55 8.56 -11.05 18.47
C ILE A 55 9.96 -11.63 18.43
N GLU A 56 10.95 -10.90 18.92
CA GLU A 56 12.35 -11.31 18.84
C GLU A 56 12.69 -12.45 19.83
N THR A 57 11.84 -12.70 20.83
CA THR A 57 12.15 -13.61 21.94
C THR A 57 11.38 -14.93 21.89
N ASP A 58 10.08 -14.89 21.58
CA ASP A 58 9.26 -16.08 21.37
C ASP A 58 7.94 -15.71 20.66
N PRO A 59 7.81 -15.91 19.33
CA PRO A 59 6.59 -15.60 18.59
C PRO A 59 5.37 -16.39 19.09
N ALA A 60 5.55 -17.54 19.77
CA ALA A 60 4.44 -18.29 20.35
C ALA A 60 3.75 -17.53 21.50
N THR A 61 4.45 -16.59 22.15
CA THR A 61 3.86 -15.73 23.19
C THR A 61 2.81 -14.75 22.65
N LEU A 62 2.80 -14.52 21.33
CA LEU A 62 1.82 -13.68 20.63
C LEU A 62 0.61 -14.47 20.13
N GLY A 63 0.53 -15.78 20.42
CA GLY A 63 -0.52 -16.64 19.91
C GLY A 63 -0.38 -16.98 18.43
N ALA A 64 0.82 -16.81 17.86
CA ALA A 64 1.11 -17.20 16.50
C ALA A 64 0.99 -18.72 16.34
N ALA A 65 0.11 -19.16 15.43
CA ALA A 65 -0.03 -20.56 15.03
C ALA A 65 0.90 -20.90 13.87
N SER A 66 1.23 -19.91 13.03
CA SER A 66 2.21 -20.04 11.97
C SER A 66 3.07 -18.77 11.85
N MET A 67 4.28 -18.96 11.35
CA MET A 67 5.27 -17.92 11.12
C MET A 67 5.86 -18.15 9.74
N TYR A 68 5.85 -17.13 8.89
CA TYR A 68 6.49 -17.15 7.58
C TYR A 68 7.73 -16.25 7.64
N VAL A 69 8.89 -16.84 7.37
CA VAL A 69 10.18 -16.14 7.42
C VAL A 69 10.60 -15.79 6.01
N VAL A 70 10.98 -14.53 5.79
CA VAL A 70 11.45 -14.05 4.47
C VAL A 70 12.71 -14.82 4.06
N ASP A 71 12.68 -15.37 2.85
CA ASP A 71 13.83 -15.95 2.17
C ASP A 71 14.58 -14.84 1.41
N PRO A 72 15.76 -14.39 1.89
CA PRO A 72 16.51 -13.31 1.26
C PRO A 72 17.02 -13.67 -0.14
N GLU A 73 17.22 -14.95 -0.46
CA GLU A 73 17.74 -15.35 -1.79
C GLU A 73 16.69 -15.23 -2.89
N GLN A 74 15.41 -15.12 -2.52
CA GLN A 74 14.27 -15.02 -3.42
C GLN A 74 13.48 -13.72 -3.24
N SER A 75 14.03 -12.77 -2.49
CA SER A 75 13.37 -11.51 -2.16
C SER A 75 14.22 -10.31 -2.57
N GLU A 76 13.58 -9.24 -3.01
CA GLU A 76 14.24 -8.01 -3.46
C GLU A 76 13.44 -6.77 -3.04
N ALA A 77 14.14 -5.77 -2.50
CA ALA A 77 13.60 -4.44 -2.26
C ALA A 77 14.20 -3.45 -3.27
N ARG A 78 13.37 -2.53 -3.79
CA ARG A 78 13.74 -1.53 -4.80
C ARG A 78 13.29 -0.14 -4.41
N TYR A 79 14.11 0.85 -4.70
CA TYR A 79 13.67 2.24 -4.81
C TYR A 79 13.66 2.64 -6.28
N ILE A 80 12.71 3.49 -6.66
CA ILE A 80 12.57 4.05 -8.00
C ILE A 80 12.44 5.56 -7.86
N ALA A 81 13.37 6.28 -8.49
CA ALA A 81 13.42 7.73 -8.51
C ALA A 81 13.36 8.24 -9.95
N GLN A 82 12.48 9.19 -10.21
CA GLN A 82 12.38 9.86 -11.51
C GLN A 82 13.34 11.06 -11.54
N GLU A 83 14.16 11.17 -12.58
CA GLU A 83 15.15 12.23 -12.72
C GLU A 83 15.20 12.80 -14.14
N GLU A 84 15.70 14.02 -14.27
CA GLU A 84 15.98 14.67 -15.55
C GLU A 84 17.48 14.92 -15.65
N LEU A 85 18.12 14.34 -16.66
CA LEU A 85 19.57 14.37 -16.83
C LEU A 85 19.97 15.31 -17.98
N SER A 86 21.00 16.12 -17.74
CA SER A 86 21.52 17.07 -18.74
C SER A 86 22.01 16.35 -19.99
N GLY A 87 21.35 16.56 -21.11
CA GLY A 87 21.71 15.98 -22.41
C GLY A 87 21.19 14.57 -22.67
N ILE A 88 20.47 13.97 -21.71
CA ILE A 88 19.81 12.66 -21.86
C ILE A 88 18.28 12.83 -21.85
N GLY A 89 17.76 13.71 -21.00
CA GLY A 89 16.31 13.89 -20.81
C GLY A 89 15.81 13.16 -19.56
N ALA A 90 14.51 12.87 -19.53
CA ALA A 90 13.87 12.08 -18.48
C ALA A 90 14.51 10.68 -18.38
N ASN A 91 14.80 10.28 -17.15
CA ASN A 91 15.42 9.03 -16.80
C ASN A 91 14.82 8.45 -15.52
N THR A 92 14.91 7.13 -15.36
CA THR A 92 14.46 6.43 -14.17
C THR A 92 15.65 5.78 -13.50
N ALA A 93 15.97 6.22 -12.28
CA ALA A 93 16.99 5.63 -11.46
C ALA A 93 16.38 4.55 -10.56
N ILE A 94 16.84 3.31 -10.72
CA ILE A 94 16.42 2.17 -9.91
C ILE A 94 17.64 1.67 -9.16
N GLY A 95 17.50 1.40 -7.86
CA GLY A 95 18.45 0.60 -7.13
C GLY A 95 17.76 -0.46 -6.30
N SER A 96 18.42 -1.61 -6.14
CA SER A 96 17.84 -2.77 -5.49
C SER A 96 18.79 -3.42 -4.50
N THR A 97 18.22 -4.20 -3.58
CA THR A 97 18.95 -5.04 -2.64
C THR A 97 18.18 -6.31 -2.32
N GLN A 98 18.90 -7.42 -2.15
CA GLN A 98 18.38 -8.69 -1.65
C GLN A 98 18.66 -8.87 -0.14
N THR A 99 19.24 -7.85 0.53
CA THR A 99 19.47 -7.91 1.99
C THR A 99 18.21 -7.48 2.73
N ILE A 100 17.20 -8.35 2.65
CA ILE A 100 15.90 -8.22 3.30
C ILE A 100 15.70 -9.37 4.28
N GLN A 101 15.19 -9.06 5.46
CA GLN A 101 14.87 -10.04 6.49
C GLN A 101 13.54 -9.68 7.12
N GLY A 102 12.81 -10.66 7.63
CA GLY A 102 11.56 -10.38 8.29
C GLY A 102 10.75 -11.63 8.57
N ALA A 103 9.67 -11.44 9.29
CA ALA A 103 8.72 -12.50 9.55
C ALA A 103 7.29 -11.96 9.65
N PHE A 104 6.37 -12.78 9.15
CA PHE A 104 4.94 -12.56 9.23
C PHE A 104 4.31 -13.62 10.14
N LEU A 105 3.56 -13.16 11.12
CA LEU A 105 2.91 -13.99 12.12
C LEU A 105 1.42 -14.09 11.83
N PHE A 106 0.86 -15.29 11.96
CA PHE A 106 -0.57 -15.52 11.79
C PHE A 106 -1.14 -16.32 12.96
N ASP A 107 -2.36 -16.00 13.35
CA ASP A 107 -3.10 -16.74 14.37
C ASP A 107 -3.64 -18.08 13.82
N ALA A 108 -4.33 -18.85 14.67
CA ALA A 108 -4.88 -20.15 14.30
C ALA A 108 -5.99 -20.09 13.24
N ASP A 109 -6.64 -18.93 13.07
CA ASP A 109 -7.66 -18.68 12.07
C ASP A 109 -7.06 -18.13 10.76
N GLY A 110 -5.72 -17.93 10.73
CA GLY A 110 -4.98 -17.42 9.58
C GLY A 110 -5.00 -15.89 9.46
N ASN A 111 -5.41 -15.16 10.50
CA ASN A 111 -5.36 -13.70 10.50
C ASN A 111 -3.94 -13.21 10.85
N PRO A 112 -3.47 -12.13 10.22
CA PRO A 112 -2.17 -11.56 10.49
C PRO A 112 -2.15 -10.95 11.89
N ILE A 113 -1.09 -11.24 12.63
CA ILE A 113 -0.86 -10.67 13.95
C ILE A 113 -0.03 -9.39 13.75
N PRO A 114 -0.41 -8.27 14.39
CA PRO A 114 0.41 -7.06 14.44
C PRO A 114 1.82 -7.35 14.92
N CYS A 115 2.71 -6.38 14.73
CA CYS A 115 4.14 -6.46 15.00
C CYS A 115 4.97 -7.26 13.99
N SER A 116 4.38 -7.99 13.03
CA SER A 116 5.14 -8.57 11.91
C SER A 116 6.10 -7.52 11.32
N THR A 117 7.39 -7.85 11.23
CA THR A 117 8.45 -6.86 10.97
C THR A 117 9.31 -7.27 9.79
N VAL A 118 9.69 -6.27 8.97
CA VAL A 118 10.61 -6.39 7.84
C VAL A 118 11.74 -5.37 7.99
N TYR A 119 12.96 -5.83 7.76
CA TYR A 119 14.18 -5.04 7.74
C TYR A 119 14.84 -5.13 6.36
N VAL A 120 15.28 -3.99 5.85
CA VAL A 120 16.10 -3.90 4.63
C VAL A 120 17.40 -3.19 4.97
N ASP A 121 18.54 -3.80 4.63
CA ASP A 121 19.85 -3.15 4.78
C ASP A 121 20.08 -2.18 3.62
N VAL A 122 19.90 -0.89 3.89
CA VAL A 122 20.01 0.15 2.88
C VAL A 122 21.47 0.46 2.48
N ARG A 123 22.46 -0.19 3.12
CA ARG A 123 23.87 -0.09 2.71
C ARG A 123 24.20 -0.98 1.53
N THR A 124 23.35 -1.95 1.21
CA THR A 124 23.61 -2.92 0.13
C THR A 124 22.82 -2.62 -1.14
N PHE A 125 22.16 -1.46 -1.21
CA PHE A 125 21.59 -0.97 -2.45
C PHE A 125 22.64 -0.82 -3.54
N GLU A 126 22.36 -1.42 -4.70
CA GLU A 126 23.14 -1.29 -5.92
C GLU A 126 22.26 -0.76 -7.05
N SER A 127 22.84 0.08 -7.91
CA SER A 127 22.22 0.60 -9.11
C SER A 127 23.12 0.32 -10.32
N ASP A 128 22.69 0.75 -11.51
CA ASP A 128 23.55 0.78 -12.71
C ASP A 128 24.76 1.75 -12.61
N SER A 129 24.98 2.43 -11.47
CA SER A 129 26.05 3.40 -11.27
C SER A 129 26.63 3.34 -9.86
N SER A 130 27.84 2.78 -9.72
CA SER A 130 28.57 2.77 -8.45
C SER A 130 28.80 4.16 -7.85
N ARG A 131 28.84 5.22 -8.68
CA ARG A 131 28.90 6.60 -8.20
C ARG A 131 27.59 7.00 -7.49
N ARG A 132 26.44 6.60 -8.02
CA ARG A 132 25.13 6.82 -7.40
C ARG A 132 25.05 6.09 -6.08
N ASP A 133 25.44 4.81 -6.05
CA ASP A 133 25.40 3.97 -4.85
C ASP A 133 26.24 4.56 -3.71
N ASN A 134 27.45 5.04 -4.04
CA ASN A 134 28.32 5.71 -3.07
C ASN A 134 27.73 7.04 -2.57
N PHE A 135 27.09 7.82 -3.46
CA PHE A 135 26.45 9.07 -3.07
C PHE A 135 25.21 8.82 -2.19
N LEU A 136 24.39 7.82 -2.54
CA LEU A 136 23.24 7.42 -1.75
C LEU A 136 23.67 6.99 -0.34
N ARG A 137 24.68 6.13 -0.24
CA ARG A 137 25.24 5.68 1.05
C ARG A 137 25.76 6.84 1.91
N GLY A 138 26.54 7.75 1.33
CA GLY A 138 27.23 8.79 2.11
C GLY A 138 26.43 10.06 2.36
N ASN A 139 25.58 10.46 1.42
CA ASN A 139 24.97 11.79 1.38
C ASN A 139 23.45 11.78 1.49
N THR A 140 22.79 10.82 0.84
CA THR A 140 21.31 10.80 0.76
C THR A 140 20.68 10.03 1.92
N LEU A 141 21.01 8.74 2.04
CA LEU A 141 20.48 7.86 3.08
C LEU A 141 21.39 7.78 4.32
N GLN A 142 22.62 8.30 4.21
CA GLN A 142 23.61 8.25 5.29
C GLN A 142 23.69 6.85 5.91
N SER A 143 23.71 5.80 5.07
CA SER A 143 23.47 4.41 5.47
C SER A 143 24.52 3.86 6.45
N ASP A 144 25.68 4.51 6.59
CA ASP A 144 26.64 4.18 7.65
C ASP A 144 26.13 4.60 9.05
N GLN A 145 25.28 5.63 9.13
CA GLN A 145 24.61 6.10 10.34
C GLN A 145 23.22 5.47 10.50
N TYR A 146 22.46 5.32 9.41
CA TYR A 146 21.11 4.74 9.41
C TYR A 146 21.08 3.48 8.50
N PRO A 147 21.61 2.34 8.97
CA PRO A 147 21.86 1.19 8.11
C PRO A 147 20.61 0.41 7.70
N LEU A 148 19.50 0.57 8.43
CA LEU A 148 18.29 -0.21 8.23
C LEU A 148 17.11 0.70 7.86
N ALA A 149 16.33 0.27 6.89
CA ALA A 149 14.93 0.61 6.80
C ALA A 149 14.12 -0.48 7.51
N GLU A 150 13.20 -0.08 8.37
CA GLU A 150 12.40 -1.00 9.19
C GLU A 150 10.91 -0.71 8.98
N PHE A 151 10.12 -1.76 8.76
CA PHE A 151 8.67 -1.67 8.72
C PHE A 151 8.04 -2.62 9.73
N VAL A 152 7.29 -2.06 10.67
CA VAL A 152 6.55 -2.81 11.69
C VAL A 152 5.06 -2.69 11.41
N VAL A 153 4.41 -3.81 11.06
CA VAL A 153 2.98 -3.87 10.77
C VAL A 153 2.18 -3.54 12.02
N THR A 154 1.25 -2.60 11.91
CA THR A 154 0.35 -2.20 13.00
C THR A 154 -1.10 -2.60 12.73
N GLU A 155 -1.48 -2.66 11.46
CA GLU A 155 -2.81 -2.99 11.00
C GLU A 155 -2.74 -3.63 9.62
N VAL A 156 -3.65 -4.56 9.36
CA VAL A 156 -3.84 -5.17 8.04
C VAL A 156 -5.31 -5.04 7.65
N GLN A 157 -5.57 -4.43 6.49
CA GLN A 157 -6.91 -4.18 5.98
C GLN A 157 -7.20 -5.07 4.78
N ASP A 158 -8.43 -5.58 4.71
CA ASP A 158 -8.94 -6.41 3.61
C ASP A 158 -8.16 -7.71 3.36
N PHE A 159 -7.41 -8.18 4.36
CA PHE A 159 -6.68 -9.43 4.24
C PHE A 159 -7.57 -10.66 4.47
N THR A 160 -7.35 -11.67 3.64
CA THR A 160 -7.79 -13.04 3.87
C THR A 160 -6.66 -13.94 3.38
N MET A 161 -6.27 -14.93 4.19
CA MET A 161 -5.22 -15.87 3.81
C MET A 161 -5.59 -16.53 2.47
N PRO A 162 -4.75 -16.41 1.42
CA PRO A 162 -5.06 -16.99 0.13
C PRO A 162 -5.18 -18.51 0.23
N ALA A 163 -6.09 -19.09 -0.57
CA ALA A 163 -6.05 -20.52 -0.81
C ALA A 163 -4.79 -20.89 -1.60
N ASP A 164 -4.50 -22.18 -1.66
CA ASP A 164 -3.34 -22.67 -2.42
C ASP A 164 -3.51 -22.38 -3.92
N GLY A 165 -2.51 -21.73 -4.51
CA GLY A 165 -2.52 -21.25 -5.89
C GLY A 165 -3.40 -20.02 -6.16
N GLU A 166 -3.93 -19.36 -5.12
CA GLU A 166 -4.75 -18.16 -5.26
C GLU A 166 -4.03 -16.90 -4.76
N GLU A 167 -4.38 -15.76 -5.35
CA GLU A 167 -3.87 -14.44 -4.99
C GLU A 167 -4.90 -13.64 -4.17
N THR A 168 -4.41 -12.82 -3.24
CA THR A 168 -5.20 -11.83 -2.52
C THR A 168 -4.52 -10.47 -2.55
N THR A 169 -5.30 -9.39 -2.61
CA THR A 169 -4.80 -8.01 -2.50
C THR A 169 -5.32 -7.39 -1.22
N PHE A 170 -4.46 -6.70 -0.48
CA PHE A 170 -4.76 -6.14 0.83
C PHE A 170 -3.86 -4.94 1.10
N THR A 171 -4.14 -4.20 2.18
CA THR A 171 -3.32 -3.05 2.59
C THR A 171 -2.63 -3.35 3.92
N LEU A 172 -1.32 -3.11 3.97
CA LEU A 172 -0.55 -3.09 5.21
C LEU A 172 -0.39 -1.64 5.69
N VAL A 173 -0.69 -1.38 6.96
CA VAL A 173 -0.41 -0.10 7.61
C VAL A 173 0.54 -0.35 8.77
N GLY A 174 1.63 0.41 8.82
CA GLY A 174 2.68 0.18 9.81
C GLY A 174 3.56 1.39 10.04
N ASN A 175 4.41 1.27 11.07
CA ASN A 175 5.47 2.21 11.32
C ASN A 175 6.62 1.91 10.38
N PHE A 176 6.96 2.85 9.51
CA PHE A 176 8.13 2.79 8.66
C PHE A 176 9.21 3.74 9.20
N THR A 177 10.38 3.19 9.49
CA THR A 177 11.55 3.94 9.92
C THR A 177 12.58 3.94 8.80
N LEU A 178 12.97 5.12 8.35
CA LEU A 178 14.02 5.35 7.35
C LEU A 178 14.79 6.61 7.71
N HIS A 179 16.11 6.58 7.54
CA HIS A 179 16.97 7.75 7.81
C HIS A 179 16.79 8.33 9.25
N GLY A 180 16.49 7.45 10.22
CA GLY A 180 16.29 7.82 11.63
C GLY A 180 14.92 8.45 11.96
N VAL A 181 14.03 8.59 10.97
CA VAL A 181 12.68 9.15 11.15
C VAL A 181 11.65 8.05 10.99
N THR A 182 10.66 8.02 11.88
CA THR A 182 9.54 7.06 11.82
C THR A 182 8.26 7.76 11.40
N ARG A 183 7.56 7.21 10.41
CA ARG A 183 6.25 7.65 9.91
C ARG A 183 5.29 6.48 9.81
N THR A 184 4.00 6.74 9.91
CA THR A 184 3.01 5.72 9.55
C THR A 184 2.85 5.67 8.04
N MET A 185 2.91 4.47 7.47
CA MET A 185 2.92 4.28 6.03
C MET A 185 2.00 3.13 5.63
N ALA A 186 1.28 3.32 4.52
CA ALA A 186 0.40 2.33 3.92
C ALA A 186 1.01 1.72 2.66
N TRP A 187 0.88 0.41 2.51
CA TRP A 187 1.40 -0.37 1.39
C TRP A 187 0.28 -1.17 0.73
N GLU A 188 0.21 -1.12 -0.60
CA GLU A 188 -0.61 -2.07 -1.37
C GLU A 188 0.17 -3.37 -1.52
N VAL A 189 -0.44 -4.50 -1.17
CA VAL A 189 0.20 -5.81 -1.24
C VAL A 189 -0.68 -6.78 -2.00
N THR A 190 -0.08 -7.52 -2.93
CA THR A 190 -0.65 -8.72 -3.53
C THR A 190 0.15 -9.93 -3.05
N ALA A 191 -0.51 -10.95 -2.52
CA ALA A 191 0.14 -12.18 -2.06
C ALA A 191 -0.49 -13.43 -2.68
N LEU A 192 0.35 -14.36 -3.10
CA LEU A 192 0.04 -15.71 -3.57
C LEU A 192 0.49 -16.72 -2.52
N ARG A 193 -0.32 -17.75 -2.25
CA ARG A 193 0.12 -18.90 -1.47
C ARG A 193 0.40 -20.10 -2.37
N ASP A 194 1.56 -20.74 -2.20
CA ASP A 194 1.93 -22.01 -2.85
C ASP A 194 2.50 -22.96 -1.80
N GLY A 195 1.66 -23.89 -1.32
CA GLY A 195 1.95 -24.77 -0.21
C GLY A 195 2.35 -24.01 1.06
N ASP A 196 3.60 -24.22 1.50
CA ASP A 196 4.20 -23.60 2.68
C ASP A 196 4.91 -22.27 2.36
N SER A 197 4.80 -21.78 1.12
CA SER A 197 5.39 -20.52 0.67
C SER A 197 4.32 -19.44 0.47
N LEU A 198 4.67 -18.21 0.82
CA LEU A 198 3.94 -17.00 0.46
C LEU A 198 4.84 -16.15 -0.44
N THR A 199 4.37 -15.84 -1.64
CA THR A 199 5.03 -14.88 -2.54
C THR A 199 4.22 -13.59 -2.50
N GLY A 200 4.86 -12.45 -2.24
CA GLY A 200 4.20 -11.16 -2.14
C GLY A 200 4.89 -10.09 -2.97
N SER A 201 4.10 -9.21 -3.59
CA SER A 201 4.56 -7.96 -4.19
C SER A 201 3.88 -6.81 -3.46
N ALA A 202 4.68 -5.86 -2.97
CA ALA A 202 4.23 -4.70 -2.22
C ALA A 202 4.74 -3.42 -2.87
N LYS A 203 3.92 -2.36 -2.86
CA LYS A 203 4.31 -1.04 -3.34
C LYS A 203 3.80 0.07 -2.43
N SER A 204 4.57 1.15 -2.38
CA SER A 204 4.24 2.38 -1.67
C SER A 204 5.11 3.54 -2.17
N GLU A 205 4.89 4.74 -1.68
CA GLU A 205 5.67 5.92 -2.06
C GLU A 205 5.78 6.93 -0.92
N PHE A 206 6.80 7.78 -0.95
CA PHE A 206 6.99 8.83 0.05
C PHE A 206 7.71 10.04 -0.55
N ASP A 207 7.53 11.22 0.04
CA ASP A 207 8.35 12.38 -0.28
C ASP A 207 9.65 12.33 0.53
N MET A 208 10.81 12.55 -0.10
CA MET A 208 12.10 12.57 0.61
C MET A 208 12.08 13.43 1.89
N ALA A 209 11.33 14.53 1.91
CA ALA A 209 11.20 15.40 3.08
C ALA A 209 10.52 14.72 4.29
N ASP A 210 9.67 13.73 4.08
CA ASP A 210 8.97 12.99 5.16
C ASP A 210 9.96 12.32 6.12
N PHE A 211 11.12 11.93 5.60
CA PHE A 211 12.21 11.25 6.31
C PHE A 211 13.48 12.11 6.44
N GLU A 212 13.35 13.43 6.27
CA GLU A 212 14.46 14.39 6.35
C GLU A 212 15.61 14.09 5.36
N ILE A 213 15.29 13.40 4.25
CA ILE A 213 16.24 13.11 3.19
C ILE A 213 16.36 14.34 2.31
N GLN A 214 17.59 14.83 2.15
CA GLN A 214 17.85 15.95 1.26
C GLN A 214 17.97 15.47 -0.18
N LYS A 215 17.26 16.17 -1.06
CA LYS A 215 17.36 15.95 -2.50
C LYS A 215 18.82 16.08 -2.97
N PRO A 216 19.34 15.06 -3.68
CA PRO A 216 20.70 15.10 -4.22
C PRO A 216 20.93 16.30 -5.16
N ILE A 217 22.04 17.00 -4.97
CA ILE A 217 22.51 18.03 -5.91
C ILE A 217 23.74 17.49 -6.62
N VAL A 218 23.55 17.00 -7.85
CA VAL A 218 24.61 16.39 -8.66
C VAL A 218 24.71 17.13 -9.99
N GLY A 219 25.90 17.59 -10.39
CA GLY A 219 26.06 18.50 -11.53
C GLY A 219 25.61 18.00 -12.91
N SER A 220 25.30 16.69 -13.06
CA SER A 220 24.72 16.11 -14.28
C SER A 220 23.19 15.97 -14.22
N VAL A 221 22.58 16.13 -13.05
CA VAL A 221 21.15 15.99 -12.79
C VAL A 221 20.54 17.40 -12.78
N LEU A 222 19.58 17.63 -13.66
CA LEU A 222 18.85 18.91 -13.73
C LEU A 222 17.80 18.99 -12.63
N THR A 223 17.00 17.92 -12.49
CA THR A 223 15.98 17.77 -11.45
C THR A 223 15.83 16.30 -11.08
N ILE A 224 15.33 16.05 -9.87
CA ILE A 224 14.84 14.74 -9.40
C ILE A 224 13.39 14.99 -8.96
N GLU A 225 12.49 14.03 -9.03
CA GLU A 225 11.20 14.18 -8.35
C GLU A 225 11.36 14.03 -6.84
N ASP A 226 10.49 14.67 -6.06
CA ASP A 226 10.58 14.61 -4.59
C ASP A 226 10.03 13.28 -4.05
N VAL A 227 9.11 12.68 -4.80
CA VAL A 227 8.50 11.38 -4.50
C VAL A 227 9.41 10.24 -4.93
N ILE A 228 9.63 9.31 -4.02
CA ILE A 228 10.33 8.04 -4.24
C ILE A 228 9.31 6.91 -4.17
N GLN A 229 9.30 6.06 -5.18
CA GLN A 229 8.51 4.84 -5.18
C GLN A 229 9.31 3.70 -4.57
N LEU A 230 8.64 2.88 -3.77
CA LEU A 230 9.17 1.67 -3.18
C LEU A 230 8.42 0.47 -3.74
N GLU A 231 9.19 -0.55 -4.10
CA GLU A 231 8.66 -1.86 -4.48
C GLU A 231 9.41 -2.94 -3.69
N ILE A 232 8.68 -3.94 -3.23
CA ILE A 232 9.23 -5.12 -2.58
C ILE A 232 8.60 -6.35 -3.21
N ASP A 233 9.42 -7.26 -3.70
CA ASP A 233 9.01 -8.62 -3.99
C ASP A 233 9.62 -9.52 -2.93
N LEU A 234 8.82 -10.35 -2.28
CA LEU A 234 9.28 -11.25 -1.24
C LEU A 234 8.76 -12.67 -1.46
N VAL A 235 9.57 -13.62 -1.02
CA VAL A 235 9.16 -14.99 -0.77
C VAL A 235 9.37 -15.25 0.71
N ALA A 236 8.36 -15.77 1.39
CA ALA A 236 8.46 -16.16 2.80
C ALA A 236 8.01 -17.60 2.97
N VAL A 237 8.77 -18.38 3.74
CA VAL A 237 8.56 -19.82 3.94
C VAL A 237 8.11 -20.08 5.37
N ASN A 238 7.14 -20.98 5.54
CA ASN A 238 6.65 -21.37 6.85
C ASN A 238 7.79 -21.95 7.71
N ALA A 239 8.01 -21.41 8.91
CA ALA A 239 9.09 -21.82 9.80
C ALA A 239 8.92 -23.25 10.38
N ALA A 240 7.72 -23.84 10.27
CA ALA A 240 7.42 -25.18 10.77
C ALA A 240 7.65 -26.30 9.74
N SER A 241 8.11 -25.99 8.52
CA SER A 241 8.39 -26.96 7.44
C SER A 241 9.77 -27.62 7.56
#